data_AF-A0A842M9U5-F1
#
_entry.id   AF-A0A842M9U5-F1
#
_cell.length_a   1.000
_cell.length_b   1.000
_cell.length_c   1.000
_cell.angle_alpha   90.00
_cell.angle_beta   90.00
_cell.angle_gamma   90.00
#
_symmetry.space_group_name_H-M   'P 1'
#
loop_
_entity.id
_entity.type
_entity.pdbx_description
1 polymer ?
#
loop_
_entity_poly.entity_id
_entity_poly.type
_entity_poly.pdbx_seq_one_letter_code
_entity_poly.pdbx_strand_id
1 'polypeptide(L)'
;MKKYSLGSMSSERVSMLVALSLMIIGIAGCIAASIFFNFILLLAFIEITSVSMFFILLLSLIPAYFPDHIKAGSLFYCGLAKEPYISDASVYRPNVPLLNVPYDTNWDEYYNKSLMKVEKA
;
A
#
# COMPACT_ATOMS: atom_id res chain seq x y z
N MET A 1 -7.35 -23.60 20.21
CA MET A 1 -8.36 -22.72 19.57
C MET A 1 -7.81 -21.29 19.52
N LYS A 2 -7.18 -20.86 18.42
CA LYS A 2 -6.78 -19.45 18.23
C LYS A 2 -8.02 -18.68 17.76
N LYS A 3 -8.49 -17.72 18.56
CA LYS A 3 -9.49 -16.75 18.12
C LYS A 3 -8.88 -15.92 17.00
N TYR A 4 -9.39 -16.04 15.78
CA TYR A 4 -9.13 -15.07 14.73
C TYR A 4 -9.77 -13.76 15.17
N SER A 5 -8.97 -12.87 15.75
CA SER A 5 -9.35 -11.46 15.88
C SER A 5 -9.59 -10.95 14.48
N LEU A 6 -10.85 -10.63 14.17
CA LEU A 6 -11.21 -9.94 12.93
C LEU A 6 -10.44 -8.61 12.98
N GLY A 7 -9.30 -8.55 12.30
CA GLY A 7 -8.42 -7.37 12.32
C GLY A 7 -9.25 -6.16 11.93
N SER A 8 -9.32 -5.16 12.82
CA SER A 8 -10.01 -3.91 12.53
C SER A 8 -9.44 -3.34 11.24
N MET A 9 -10.29 -3.12 10.24
CA MET A 9 -9.87 -2.55 8.96
C MET A 9 -9.19 -1.21 9.23
N SER A 10 -7.99 -1.01 8.67
CA SER A 10 -7.29 0.27 8.81
C SER A 10 -8.13 1.40 8.22
N SER A 11 -8.05 2.59 8.81
CA SER A 11 -8.81 3.76 8.35
C SER A 11 -8.64 4.01 6.85
N GLU A 12 -7.43 3.84 6.34
CA GLU A 12 -7.09 3.98 4.91
C GLU A 12 -7.89 3.03 4.02
N ARG A 13 -8.03 1.76 4.43
CA ARG A 13 -8.79 0.76 3.67
C ARG A 13 -10.27 1.09 3.66
N VAL A 14 -10.80 1.58 4.78
CA VAL A 14 -12.20 2.02 4.86
C VAL A 14 -12.42 3.24 3.97
N SER A 15 -11.54 4.25 4.04
CA SER A 15 -11.60 5.44 3.19
C SER A 15 -11.50 5.09 1.70
N MET A 16 -10.63 4.15 1.32
CA MET A 16 -10.51 3.68 -0.06
C MET A 16 -11.79 2.98 -0.54
N LEU A 17 -12.41 2.13 0.29
CA LEU A 17 -13.66 1.45 -0.06
C LEU A 17 -14.82 2.43 -0.22
N VAL A 18 -14.91 3.45 0.63
CA VAL A 18 -15.91 4.51 0.51
C VAL A 18 -15.70 5.31 -0.78
N ALA A 19 -14.46 5.66 -1.10
CA ALA A 19 -14.15 6.39 -2.33
C ALA A 19 -14.47 5.55 -3.58
N LEU A 20 -14.15 4.26 -3.55
CA LEU A 20 -14.45 3.33 -4.63
C LEU A 20 -15.96 3.15 -4.82
N SER A 21 -16.73 3.03 -3.74
CA SER A 21 -18.18 2.89 -3.83
C SER A 21 -18.83 4.15 -4.41
N LEU A 22 -18.39 5.35 -3.99
CA LEU A 22 -18.83 6.62 -4.57
C LEU A 22 -18.48 6.74 -6.05
N MET A 23 -17.30 6.29 -6.46
CA MET A 23 -16.90 6.27 -7.87
C MET A 23 -17.80 5.34 -8.70
N ILE A 24 -18.12 4.14 -8.21
CA ILE A 24 -19.02 3.20 -8.88
C ILE A 24 -20.42 3.79 -9.01
N ILE A 25 -20.94 4.38 -7.93
CA ILE A 25 -22.25 5.05 -7.93
C ILE A 25 -22.26 6.23 -8.92
N GLY A 26 -21.19 7.02 -8.94
CA GLY A 26 -21.02 8.13 -9.86
C GLY A 26 -21.05 7.67 -11.32
N ILE A 27 -20.28 6.65 -11.67
CA ILE A 27 -20.26 6.09 -13.04
C ILE A 27 -21.63 5.51 -13.43
N ALA A 28 -22.26 4.72 -12.55
CA ALA A 28 -23.59 4.18 -12.80
C ALA A 28 -24.63 5.30 -12.96
N GLY A 29 -24.53 6.35 -12.15
CA GLY A 29 -25.35 7.54 -12.22
C GLY A 29 -25.17 8.30 -13.53
N CYS A 30 -23.93 8.46 -14.01
CA CYS A 30 -23.63 9.06 -15.32
C CYS A 30 -24.29 8.26 -16.46
N ILE A 31 -24.20 6.93 -16.43
CA ILE A 31 -24.82 6.06 -17.43
C ILE A 31 -26.34 6.23 -17.41
N ALA A 32 -26.97 6.16 -16.23
CA ALA A 32 -28.40 6.32 -16.08
C ALA A 32 -28.86 7.72 -16.53
N ALA A 33 -28.20 8.78 -16.09
CA ALA A 33 -28.51 10.16 -16.46
C ALA A 33 -28.39 10.39 -17.97
N SER A 34 -27.43 9.75 -18.63
CA SER A 34 -27.26 9.80 -20.08
C SER A 34 -28.42 9.14 -20.82
N ILE A 35 -28.92 8.00 -20.33
CA ILE A 35 -30.08 7.30 -20.92
C ILE A 35 -31.35 8.15 -20.80
N PHE A 36 -31.55 8.83 -19.68
CA PHE A 36 -32.72 9.68 -19.44
C PHE A 36 -32.55 11.12 -19.95
N PHE A 37 -31.44 11.45 -20.62
CA PHE A 37 -31.13 12.79 -21.14
C PHE A 37 -31.25 13.92 -20.09
N ASN A 38 -30.99 13.62 -18.81
CA ASN A 38 -31.05 14.62 -17.74
C ASN A 38 -29.66 15.24 -17.52
N PHE A 39 -29.43 16.40 -18.14
CA PHE A 39 -28.15 17.08 -18.13
C PHE A 39 -27.70 17.55 -16.74
N ILE A 40 -28.64 18.01 -15.90
CA ILE A 40 -28.33 18.48 -14.54
C ILE A 40 -27.82 17.32 -13.69
N LEU A 41 -28.52 16.19 -13.77
CA LEU A 41 -28.15 14.97 -13.04
C LEU A 41 -26.82 14.41 -13.53
N LEU A 42 -26.57 14.47 -14.84
CA LEU A 42 -25.32 14.05 -15.46
C LEU A 42 -24.13 14.85 -14.91
N LEU A 43 -24.23 16.18 -14.87
CA LEU A 43 -23.18 17.02 -14.30
C LEU A 43 -22.91 16.70 -12.83
N ALA A 44 -23.97 16.50 -12.03
CA ALA A 44 -23.81 16.15 -10.62
C ALA A 44 -23.05 14.82 -10.43
N PHE A 45 -23.33 13.80 -11.24
CA PHE A 45 -22.62 12.53 -11.16
C PHE A 45 -21.17 12.60 -11.69
N ILE A 46 -20.90 13.45 -12.68
CA ILE A 46 -19.54 13.72 -13.14
C ILE A 46 -18.71 14.34 -12.00
N GLU A 47 -19.27 15.30 -11.26
CA GLU A 47 -18.60 15.91 -10.11
C GLU A 47 -18.34 14.89 -8.98
N ILE A 48 -19.31 14.03 -8.67
CA ILE A 48 -19.11 12.97 -7.67
C ILE A 48 -17.97 12.02 -8.10
N THR A 49 -17.93 11.68 -9.37
CA THR A 49 -16.91 10.79 -9.93
C THR A 49 -15.52 11.45 -9.91
N SER A 50 -15.42 12.73 -10.26
CA SER A 50 -14.17 13.48 -10.27
C SER A 50 -13.59 13.62 -8.85
N VAL A 51 -14.42 14.01 -7.86
CA VAL A 51 -14.00 14.12 -6.45
C VAL A 51 -13.52 12.78 -5.92
N SER A 52 -14.23 11.70 -6.23
CA SER A 52 -13.85 10.34 -5.80
C SER A 52 -12.51 9.91 -6.42
N MET A 53 -12.30 10.22 -7.71
CA MET A 53 -11.04 9.94 -8.40
C MET A 53 -9.87 10.70 -7.78
N PHE A 54 -10.02 12.01 -7.52
CA PHE A 54 -8.98 12.80 -6.86
C PHE A 54 -8.65 12.28 -5.46
N PHE A 55 -9.67 11.87 -4.72
CA PHE A 55 -9.46 11.32 -3.38
C PHE A 55 -8.68 10.00 -3.40
N ILE A 56 -8.99 9.08 -4.34
CA ILE A 56 -8.23 7.85 -4.53
C ILE A 56 -6.77 8.15 -4.91
N LEU A 57 -6.55 9.11 -5.82
CA LEU A 57 -5.21 9.54 -6.20
C LEU A 57 -4.44 10.09 -5.00
N LEU A 58 -5.03 10.94 -4.18
CA LEU A 58 -4.37 11.48 -2.99
C LEU A 58 -4.04 10.40 -1.96
N LEU A 59 -4.96 9.47 -1.70
CA LEU A 59 -4.70 8.34 -0.80
C LEU A 59 -3.54 7.46 -1.26
N SER A 60 -3.33 7.34 -2.57
CA SER A 60 -2.21 6.58 -3.12
C SER A 60 -0.90 7.37 -3.18
N LEU A 61 -0.97 8.68 -3.46
CA LEU A 61 0.21 9.53 -3.65
C LEU A 61 0.84 9.97 -2.33
N ILE A 62 0.03 10.31 -1.32
CA ILE A 62 0.53 10.89 -0.06
C ILE A 62 1.53 9.93 0.62
N PRO A 63 1.24 8.64 0.81
CA PRO A 63 2.20 7.74 1.44
C PRO A 63 3.42 7.48 0.57
N ALA A 64 3.29 7.54 -0.76
CA ALA A 64 4.43 7.39 -1.67
C ALA A 64 5.45 8.53 -1.56
N TYR A 65 5.04 9.72 -1.10
CA TYR A 65 5.93 10.85 -0.88
C TYR A 65 6.78 10.72 0.40
N PHE A 66 6.31 9.95 1.38
CA PHE A 66 7.02 9.74 2.65
C PHE A 66 7.60 8.33 2.70
N PRO A 67 8.84 8.13 2.25
CA PRO A 67 9.46 6.82 2.28
C PRO A 67 9.73 6.36 3.71
N ASP A 68 9.47 5.09 3.99
CA ASP A 68 9.77 4.50 5.30
C ASP A 68 11.25 4.07 5.36
N HIS A 69 11.82 4.13 6.56
CA HIS A 69 13.11 3.51 6.84
C HIS A 69 12.99 1.98 6.94
N ILE A 70 13.92 1.26 6.31
CA ILE A 70 14.07 -0.19 6.52
C ILE A 70 15.51 -0.47 6.96
N LYS A 71 15.67 -1.46 7.85
CA LYS A 71 16.97 -2.08 8.11
C LYS A 71 17.60 -2.61 6.81
N ALA A 72 18.81 -2.17 6.51
CA ALA A 72 19.59 -2.59 5.33
C ALA A 72 19.77 -4.10 5.29
N GLY A 73 19.91 -4.72 6.47
CA GLY A 73 20.01 -6.17 6.63
C GLY A 73 18.81 -6.94 6.05
N SER A 74 17.64 -6.34 5.91
CA SER A 74 16.47 -7.02 5.32
C SER A 74 16.42 -6.97 3.78
N LEU A 75 17.18 -6.08 3.15
CA LEU A 75 17.22 -5.92 1.69
C LEU A 75 18.49 -6.52 1.07
N PHE A 76 19.61 -6.48 1.79
CA PHE A 76 20.93 -6.87 1.28
C PHE A 76 21.55 -8.00 2.12
N TYR A 77 20.94 -9.18 2.16
CA TYR A 77 21.66 -10.40 2.53
C TYR A 77 22.44 -10.90 1.30
N CYS A 78 23.60 -10.33 1.03
CA CYS A 78 24.53 -10.86 0.04
C CYS A 78 25.16 -12.18 0.56
N GLY A 79 24.41 -13.29 0.53
CA GLY A 79 24.87 -14.69 0.44
C GLY A 79 25.85 -15.29 1.47
N LEU A 80 26.54 -14.50 2.30
CA LEU A 80 27.66 -14.98 3.12
C LEU A 80 27.82 -14.09 4.35
N ALA A 81 26.79 -13.99 5.20
CA ALA A 81 26.84 -13.41 6.55
C ALA A 81 27.56 -12.04 6.70
N LYS A 82 27.74 -11.30 5.60
CA LYS A 82 28.51 -10.06 5.57
C LYS A 82 27.56 -8.93 5.94
N GLU A 83 28.04 -8.04 6.81
CA GLU A 83 27.28 -6.85 7.15
C GLU A 83 26.98 -6.03 5.88
N PRO A 84 25.78 -5.46 5.76
CA PRO A 84 25.43 -4.63 4.62
C PRO A 84 26.46 -3.51 4.45
N TYR A 85 26.89 -3.25 3.22
CA TYR A 85 27.81 -2.14 2.91
C TYR A 85 27.18 -0.75 3.08
N ILE A 86 25.89 -0.71 3.46
CA ILE A 86 25.10 0.50 3.62
C ILE A 86 24.53 0.54 5.04
N SER A 87 24.56 1.71 5.68
CA SER A 87 24.04 1.86 7.03
C SER A 87 22.51 1.82 7.02
N ASP A 88 21.91 1.18 8.04
CA ASP A 88 20.45 1.12 8.21
C ASP A 88 19.78 2.51 8.17
N ALA A 89 20.49 3.55 8.59
CA ALA A 89 20.01 4.93 8.58
C ALA A 89 19.82 5.53 7.17
N SER A 90 20.45 4.94 6.15
CA SER A 90 20.46 5.46 4.77
C SER A 90 19.55 4.70 3.82
N VAL A 91 18.85 3.67 4.30
CA VAL A 91 17.99 2.81 3.48
C VAL A 91 16.52 3.21 3.64
N TYR A 92 15.95 3.69 2.54
CA TYR A 92 14.57 4.14 2.44
C TYR A 92 13.80 3.27 1.45
N ARG A 93 12.54 2.97 1.76
CA ARG A 93 11.61 2.34 0.82
C ARG A 93 10.51 3.30 0.40
N PRO A 94 10.08 3.28 -0.87
CA PRO A 94 8.81 3.88 -1.23
C PRO A 94 7.68 3.10 -0.54
N ASN A 95 6.81 3.80 0.19
CA ASN A 95 5.60 3.21 0.75
C ASN A 95 4.52 3.23 -0.34
N VAL A 96 4.18 2.06 -0.90
CA VAL A 96 3.13 1.93 -1.93
C VAL A 96 1.86 1.37 -1.27
N PRO A 97 0.92 2.25 -0.82
CA PRO A 97 -0.20 1.86 0.03
C PRO A 97 -1.20 0.92 -0.66
N LEU A 98 -1.30 0.98 -2.00
CA LEU A 98 -2.17 0.12 -2.81
C LEU A 98 -1.66 -1.32 -2.92
N LEU A 99 -0.34 -1.50 -2.91
CA LEU A 99 0.25 -2.83 -3.02
C LEU A 99 0.31 -3.50 -1.65
N ASN A 100 0.49 -2.73 -0.55
CA ASN A 100 0.58 -3.18 0.85
C ASN A 100 1.04 -4.64 0.97
N VAL A 101 2.08 -4.98 0.19
CA VAL A 101 2.68 -6.30 0.24
C VAL A 101 3.55 -6.17 1.46
N PRO A 102 3.21 -6.83 2.58
CA PRO A 102 4.18 -6.94 3.65
C PRO A 102 5.36 -7.66 3.02
N TYR A 103 6.44 -6.91 2.74
CA TYR A 103 7.72 -7.56 2.49
C TYR A 103 7.95 -8.44 3.70
N ASP A 104 8.09 -9.75 3.46
CA ASP A 104 8.38 -10.68 4.52
C ASP A 104 9.66 -10.17 5.19
N THR A 105 9.54 -9.62 6.39
CA THR A 105 10.69 -9.17 7.18
C THR A 105 11.26 -10.33 8.00
N ASN A 106 10.60 -11.49 7.97
CA ASN A 106 10.90 -12.66 8.77
C ASN A 106 11.87 -13.61 8.04
N TRP A 107 12.80 -13.06 7.26
CA TRP A 107 13.91 -13.82 6.66
C TRP A 107 14.85 -14.43 7.71
N ASP A 108 14.83 -13.93 8.96
CA ASP A 108 15.56 -14.49 10.09
C ASP A 108 15.11 -15.93 10.44
N GLU A 109 13.88 -16.32 10.06
CA GLU A 109 13.41 -17.73 10.18
C GLU A 109 13.99 -18.64 9.09
N TYR A 110 14.34 -18.08 7.93
CA TYR A 110 14.88 -18.84 6.79
C TYR A 110 16.41 -19.01 6.85
N TYR A 111 17.11 -18.10 7.54
CA TYR A 111 18.58 -18.11 7.65
C TYR A 111 19.05 -18.03 9.10
N ASN A 112 19.44 -19.17 9.67
CA ASN A 112 20.05 -19.21 10.99
C ASN A 112 21.56 -18.84 10.92
N LYS A 113 21.90 -17.61 11.31
CA LYS A 113 23.29 -17.12 11.37
C LYS A 113 24.21 -18.00 12.21
N SER A 114 23.69 -18.66 13.26
CA SER A 114 24.50 -19.53 14.13
C SER A 114 25.00 -20.80 13.43
N LEU A 115 24.37 -21.18 12.30
CA LEU A 115 24.78 -22.31 11.47
C LEU A 115 25.73 -21.91 10.34
N MET A 116 25.90 -20.60 10.09
CA MET A 116 26.78 -20.11 9.04
C MET A 116 28.21 -19.98 9.58
N LYS A 117 29.09 -20.86 9.11
CA LYS A 117 30.51 -20.87 9.48
C LYS A 117 31.21 -19.73 8.74
N VAL A 118 31.40 -18.61 9.43
CA VAL A 118 32.27 -17.53 8.92
C VAL A 118 33.72 -17.99 9.16
N GLU A 119 34.46 -18.29 8.09
CA GLU A 119 35.90 -18.44 8.20
C GLU A 119 36.49 -17.12 8.66
N LYS A 120 37.05 -17.11 9.87
CA LYS A 120 37.81 -15.96 10.37
C LYS A 120 39.10 -15.89 9.55
N ALA A 121 39.23 -14.83 8.75
CA ALA A 121 40.50 -14.44 8.15
C ALA A 121 41.44 -13.87 9.23
#